data_AF-A0A932P2V0-F1
#
_entry.id   AF-A0A932P2V0-F1
#
_cell.length_a   1.000
_cell.length_b   1.000
_cell.length_c   1.000
_cell.angle_alpha   90.00
_cell.angle_beta   90.00
_cell.angle_gamma   90.00
#
_symmetry.space_group_name_H-M   'P 1'
#
loop_
_entity.id
_entity.type
_entity.pdbx_description
1 polymer ?
#
loop_
_entity_poly.entity_id
_entity_poly.type
_entity_poly.pdbx_seq_one_letter_code
_entity_poly.pdbx_strand_id
1 'polypeptide(L)'
;MHKILAVVLLLLMVLALPTRMEAAVPDGTRISNDTLRPMAKWVENATHIKISTLPIVVASGIRLKTSLGLQGIQQARSIAAYLPGQIIINNIIWDPDSLRSQSYIVHEMVHHAQLLGGKSYPCNNAKEREAYLLQNRWLEEHGEDAIVSASWIDEMSTCSRR
;
A
#
# COMPACT_ATOMS: atom_id res chain seq x y z
N MET A 1 66.70 -6.14 30.93
CA MET A 1 66.32 -6.03 29.49
C MET A 1 65.43 -7.20 29.11
N HIS A 2 64.12 -7.18 29.40
CA HIS A 2 63.16 -8.14 28.82
C HIS A 2 61.93 -7.37 28.34
N LYS A 3 61.71 -7.41 27.03
CA LYS A 3 60.54 -6.84 26.34
C LYS A 3 59.41 -7.86 26.47
N ILE A 4 58.24 -7.45 26.97
CA ILE A 4 57.01 -8.24 26.83
C ILE A 4 56.03 -7.41 26.01
N LEU A 5 55.80 -7.94 24.81
CA LEU A 5 54.88 -7.46 23.78
C LEU A 5 53.46 -7.83 24.22
N ALA A 6 52.62 -6.85 24.57
CA ALA A 6 51.19 -7.08 24.80
C ALA A 6 50.44 -6.79 23.50
N VAL A 7 49.89 -7.86 22.92
CA VAL A 7 49.06 -7.87 21.71
C VAL A 7 47.71 -7.22 22.02
N VAL A 8 47.35 -6.18 21.27
CA VAL A 8 46.01 -5.58 21.28
C VAL A 8 45.08 -6.48 20.46
N LEU A 9 44.19 -7.21 21.13
CA LEU A 9 43.12 -7.97 20.49
C LEU A 9 41.90 -7.05 20.31
N LEU A 10 41.77 -6.43 19.15
CA LEU A 10 40.60 -5.63 18.79
C LEU A 10 39.45 -6.58 18.38
N LEU A 11 38.51 -6.81 19.28
CA LEU A 11 37.29 -7.58 19.00
C LEU A 11 36.35 -6.71 18.15
N LEU A 12 36.42 -6.83 16.82
CA LEU A 12 35.41 -6.30 15.91
C LEU A 12 34.14 -7.16 16.01
N MET A 13 33.23 -6.79 16.92
CA MET A 13 31.84 -7.25 16.81
C MET A 13 31.20 -6.55 15.61
N VAL A 14 31.29 -7.19 14.44
CA VAL A 14 30.38 -6.89 13.34
C VAL A 14 29.02 -7.42 13.76
N LEU A 15 28.20 -6.58 14.40
CA LEU A 15 26.78 -6.84 14.52
C LEU A 15 26.22 -6.80 13.11
N ALA A 16 26.01 -7.98 12.52
CA ALA A 16 25.22 -8.13 11.32
C ALA A 16 23.84 -7.55 11.61
N LEU A 17 23.58 -6.34 11.12
CA LEU A 17 22.22 -5.80 11.07
C LEU A 17 21.38 -6.79 10.27
N PRO A 18 20.25 -7.29 10.78
CA PRO A 18 19.39 -8.14 9.99
C PRO A 18 18.92 -7.31 8.80
N THR A 19 19.29 -7.72 7.59
CA THR A 19 18.65 -7.27 6.37
C THR A 19 17.18 -7.67 6.50
N ARG A 20 16.30 -6.73 6.82
CA ARG A 20 14.85 -6.96 6.93
C ARG A 20 14.27 -7.14 5.52
N MET A 21 14.67 -8.22 4.84
CA MET A 21 13.92 -8.80 3.74
C MET A 21 12.97 -9.81 4.38
N GLU A 22 11.75 -9.38 4.71
CA GLU A 22 10.56 -10.21 4.50
C GLU A 22 9.31 -9.43 4.93
N ALA A 23 8.50 -9.12 3.93
CA ALA A 23 7.06 -9.21 4.14
C ALA A 23 6.44 -9.84 2.89
N ALA A 24 6.83 -11.09 2.65
CA ALA A 24 5.98 -12.01 1.94
C ALA A 24 5.10 -12.69 2.99
N VAL A 25 3.81 -12.38 3.00
CA VAL A 25 2.83 -13.21 3.73
C VAL A 25 2.37 -14.36 2.83
N PRO A 26 1.87 -15.47 3.40
CA PRO A 26 1.28 -16.54 2.59
C PRO A 26 0.20 -16.00 1.64
N ASP A 27 0.18 -16.49 0.40
CA ASP A 27 -0.87 -16.09 -0.56
C ASP A 27 -2.27 -16.46 -0.01
N GLY A 28 -3.22 -15.54 -0.13
CA GLY A 28 -4.56 -15.71 0.40
C GLY A 28 -4.70 -15.30 1.87
N THR A 29 -3.66 -14.76 2.50
CA THR A 29 -3.72 -14.25 3.88
C THR A 29 -4.79 -13.18 3.98
N ARG A 30 -5.77 -13.39 4.87
CA ARG A 30 -6.78 -12.37 5.19
C ARG A 30 -6.18 -11.36 6.17
N ILE A 31 -6.28 -10.08 5.83
CA ILE A 31 -5.85 -9.00 6.72
C ILE A 31 -6.98 -8.71 7.73
N SER A 32 -6.62 -8.56 9.01
CA SER A 32 -7.59 -8.45 10.10
C SER A 32 -8.32 -7.12 10.09
N ASN A 33 -9.56 -7.09 10.57
CA ASN A 33 -10.32 -5.83 10.71
C ASN A 33 -9.67 -4.85 11.70
N ASP A 34 -8.89 -5.35 12.66
CA ASP A 34 -8.19 -4.48 13.62
C ASP A 34 -7.04 -3.72 12.94
N THR A 35 -6.36 -4.36 11.99
CA THR A 35 -5.39 -3.69 11.11
C THR A 35 -6.06 -2.65 10.21
N LEU A 36 -7.27 -2.95 9.72
CA LEU A 36 -7.96 -2.10 8.73
C LEU A 36 -8.66 -0.88 9.36
N ARG A 37 -9.13 -1.00 10.60
CA ARG A 37 -9.95 0.03 11.27
C ARG A 37 -9.29 1.41 11.31
N PRO A 38 -8.00 1.57 11.66
CA PRO A 38 -7.36 2.88 11.68
C PRO A 38 -7.32 3.53 10.28
N MET A 39 -6.97 2.77 9.24
CA MET A 39 -6.96 3.25 7.86
C MET A 39 -8.35 3.64 7.37
N ALA A 40 -9.36 2.79 7.62
CA ALA A 40 -10.74 3.10 7.27
C ALA A 40 -11.22 4.37 7.98
N LYS A 41 -10.92 4.50 9.28
CA LYS A 41 -11.28 5.68 10.07
C LYS A 41 -10.65 6.96 9.53
N TRP A 42 -9.39 6.88 9.11
CA TRP A 42 -8.71 8.00 8.46
C TRP A 42 -9.40 8.36 7.13
N VAL A 43 -9.71 7.37 6.28
CA VAL A 43 -10.42 7.58 5.00
C VAL A 43 -11.80 8.19 5.21
N GLU A 44 -12.56 7.75 6.22
CA GLU A 44 -13.86 8.36 6.55
C GLU A 44 -13.71 9.86 6.87
N ASN A 45 -12.71 10.21 7.66
CA ASN A 45 -12.47 11.59 8.05
C ASN A 45 -12.01 12.44 6.85
N ALA A 46 -11.17 11.87 5.97
CA ALA A 46 -10.64 12.57 4.80
C ALA A 46 -11.67 12.75 3.68
N THR A 47 -12.59 11.79 3.50
CA THR A 47 -13.60 11.79 2.43
C THR A 47 -14.95 12.31 2.87
N HIS A 48 -15.18 12.40 4.18
CA HIS A 48 -16.48 12.62 4.82
C HIS A 48 -17.54 11.56 4.49
N ILE A 49 -17.12 10.37 4.04
CA ILE A 49 -18.02 9.24 3.74
C ILE A 49 -17.89 8.21 4.85
N LYS A 50 -19.02 7.70 5.37
CA LYS A 50 -19.02 6.63 6.35
C LYS A 50 -18.77 5.26 5.69
N ILE A 51 -17.81 4.52 6.23
CA ILE A 51 -17.53 3.14 5.84
C ILE A 51 -18.28 2.24 6.83
N SER A 52 -19.58 2.04 6.56
CA SER A 52 -20.48 1.27 7.42
C SER A 52 -20.11 -0.22 7.48
N THR A 53 -19.46 -0.73 6.44
CA THR A 53 -18.94 -2.11 6.34
C THR A 53 -17.53 -2.06 5.80
N LEU A 54 -16.57 -2.68 6.50
CA LEU A 54 -15.20 -2.78 5.98
C LEU A 54 -15.15 -3.74 4.79
N PRO A 55 -14.33 -3.45 3.76
CA PRO A 55 -14.08 -4.40 2.69
C PRO A 55 -13.31 -5.61 3.23
N ILE A 56 -13.52 -6.77 2.60
CA ILE A 56 -12.67 -7.93 2.86
C ILE A 56 -11.31 -7.67 2.22
N VAL A 57 -10.25 -7.69 3.00
CA VAL A 57 -8.89 -7.45 2.49
C VAL A 57 -8.08 -8.74 2.51
N VAL A 58 -7.51 -9.09 1.35
CA VAL A 58 -6.72 -10.31 1.16
C VAL A 58 -5.38 -9.96 0.52
N ALA A 59 -4.31 -10.42 1.15
CA ALA A 59 -2.98 -10.43 0.56
C ALA A 59 -2.84 -11.67 -0.33
N SER A 60 -2.94 -11.49 -1.65
CA SER A 60 -2.82 -12.58 -2.63
C SER A 60 -2.40 -12.05 -4.00
N GLY A 61 -1.19 -12.38 -4.43
CA GLY A 61 -0.73 -12.12 -5.79
C GLY A 61 -1.48 -12.97 -6.82
N ILE A 62 -1.91 -14.19 -6.46
CA ILE A 62 -2.69 -15.05 -7.37
C ILE A 62 -4.06 -14.41 -7.67
N ARG A 63 -4.83 -14.07 -6.62
CA ARG A 63 -6.15 -13.46 -6.79
C ARG A 63 -6.05 -12.12 -7.50
N LEU A 64 -5.05 -11.29 -7.16
CA LEU A 64 -4.86 -10.00 -7.80
C LEU A 64 -4.70 -10.14 -9.32
N LYS A 65 -3.89 -11.12 -9.76
CA LYS A 65 -3.68 -11.42 -11.18
C LYS A 65 -4.96 -11.90 -11.86
N THR A 66 -5.65 -12.87 -11.27
CA THR A 66 -6.88 -13.44 -11.87
C THR A 66 -8.00 -12.41 -11.94
N SER A 67 -8.18 -11.60 -10.90
CA SER A 67 -9.24 -10.59 -10.83
C SER A 67 -9.08 -9.44 -11.82
N LEU A 68 -7.85 -9.05 -12.14
CA LEU A 68 -7.57 -7.98 -13.10
C LEU A 68 -7.51 -8.45 -14.55
N GLY A 69 -7.65 -9.75 -14.82
CA GLY A 69 -7.54 -10.32 -16.18
C GLY A 69 -6.18 -10.08 -16.84
N LEU A 70 -5.14 -9.79 -16.04
CA LEU A 70 -3.81 -9.41 -16.55
C LEU A 70 -3.06 -10.62 -17.09
N GLN A 71 -2.29 -10.43 -18.17
CA GLN A 71 -1.35 -11.40 -18.75
C GLN A 71 0.07 -10.81 -18.80
N GLY A 72 1.11 -11.62 -18.57
CA GLY A 72 2.51 -11.21 -18.78
C GLY A 72 3.04 -10.12 -17.83
N ILE A 73 3.80 -9.14 -18.35
CA ILE A 73 4.55 -8.12 -17.56
C ILE A 73 3.62 -7.19 -16.75
N GLN A 74 2.39 -6.93 -17.22
CA GLN A 74 1.41 -6.18 -16.44
C GLN A 74 1.06 -6.89 -15.11
N GLN A 75 1.15 -8.22 -15.05
CA GLN A 75 0.93 -9.01 -13.82
C GLN A 75 1.98 -8.75 -12.74
N ALA A 76 3.19 -8.33 -13.10
CA ALA A 76 4.29 -8.14 -12.14
C ALA A 76 4.24 -6.78 -11.44
N ARG A 77 3.43 -5.83 -11.94
CA ARG A 77 3.44 -4.43 -11.49
C ARG A 77 2.22 -4.01 -10.68
N SER A 78 1.13 -4.80 -10.69
CA SER A 78 -0.04 -4.49 -9.86
C SER A 78 0.26 -4.72 -8.39
N ILE A 79 0.08 -3.67 -7.58
CA ILE A 79 0.34 -3.68 -6.14
C ILE A 79 -0.92 -4.01 -5.36
N ALA A 80 -2.04 -3.36 -5.70
CA ALA A 80 -3.34 -3.62 -5.11
C ALA A 80 -4.46 -3.39 -6.13
N ALA A 81 -5.67 -3.81 -5.79
CA ALA A 81 -6.88 -3.52 -6.53
C ALA A 81 -8.12 -3.56 -5.63
N TYR A 82 -9.05 -2.66 -5.92
CA TYR A 82 -10.40 -2.67 -5.36
C TYR A 82 -11.41 -3.34 -6.31
N LEU A 83 -12.21 -4.23 -5.74
CA LEU A 83 -13.46 -4.75 -6.29
C LEU A 83 -14.58 -4.41 -5.30
N PRO A 84 -15.84 -4.24 -5.71
CA PRO A 84 -16.93 -3.92 -4.78
C PRO A 84 -16.94 -4.82 -3.53
N GLY A 85 -16.62 -4.23 -2.37
CA GLY A 85 -16.54 -4.93 -1.07
C GLY A 85 -15.26 -5.74 -0.80
N GLN A 86 -14.26 -5.69 -1.67
CA GLN A 86 -13.00 -6.42 -1.53
C GLN A 86 -11.78 -5.60 -1.96
N ILE A 87 -10.72 -5.66 -1.18
CA ILE A 87 -9.39 -5.16 -1.55
C ILE A 87 -8.46 -6.36 -1.67
N ILE A 88 -7.69 -6.42 -2.74
CA ILE A 88 -6.66 -7.44 -2.95
C ILE A 88 -5.32 -6.73 -3.04
N ILE A 89 -4.37 -7.07 -2.18
CA ILE A 89 -3.00 -6.55 -2.20
C ILE A 89 -2.03 -7.68 -2.53
N ASN A 90 -0.93 -7.37 -3.21
CA ASN A 90 0.10 -8.35 -3.51
C ASN A 90 0.75 -8.85 -2.21
N ASN A 91 0.71 -10.17 -1.98
CA ASN A 91 1.19 -10.78 -0.75
C ASN A 91 2.71 -10.67 -0.55
N ILE A 92 3.48 -10.41 -1.61
CA ILE A 92 4.93 -10.21 -1.57
C ILE A 92 5.30 -8.79 -1.12
N ILE A 93 4.37 -7.84 -1.25
CA ILE A 93 4.55 -6.42 -0.90
C ILE A 93 3.88 -6.08 0.43
N TRP A 94 2.91 -6.89 0.86
CA TRP A 94 2.15 -6.62 2.07
C TRP A 94 3.00 -6.76 3.33
N ASP A 95 3.19 -5.64 4.03
CA ASP A 95 3.83 -5.53 5.32
C ASP A 95 2.94 -4.70 6.25
N PRO A 96 2.39 -5.27 7.33
CA PRO A 96 1.56 -4.51 8.27
C PRO A 96 2.32 -3.39 8.99
N ASP A 97 3.66 -3.42 9.06
CA ASP A 97 4.47 -2.40 9.73
C ASP A 97 4.98 -1.33 8.75
N SER A 98 4.82 -1.54 7.44
CA SER A 98 5.25 -0.57 6.42
C SER A 98 4.14 0.42 6.12
N LEU A 99 4.39 1.70 6.42
CA LEU A 99 3.49 2.78 6.03
C LEU A 99 3.25 2.78 4.52
N ARG A 100 4.30 2.60 3.72
CA ARG A 100 4.16 2.47 2.26
C ARG A 100 3.20 1.36 1.86
N SER A 101 3.29 0.18 2.48
CA SER A 101 2.39 -0.94 2.19
C SER A 101 0.94 -0.65 2.61
N GLN A 102 0.74 -0.10 3.80
CA GLN A 102 -0.56 0.36 4.29
C GLN A 102 -1.18 1.43 3.37
N SER A 103 -0.38 2.32 2.79
CA SER A 103 -0.86 3.38 1.90
C SER A 103 -1.57 2.84 0.65
N TYR A 104 -1.18 1.64 0.16
CA TYR A 104 -1.90 1.01 -0.95
C TYR A 104 -3.28 0.52 -0.51
N ILE A 105 -3.44 0.04 0.72
CA ILE A 105 -4.78 -0.26 1.26
C ILE A 105 -5.58 1.02 1.44
N VAL A 106 -4.96 2.12 1.89
CA VAL A 106 -5.62 3.44 1.98
C VAL A 106 -6.16 3.86 0.62
N HIS A 107 -5.36 3.74 -0.44
CA HIS A 107 -5.77 4.02 -1.82
C HIS A 107 -7.04 3.24 -2.20
N GLU A 108 -7.01 1.92 -2.05
CA GLU A 108 -8.16 1.08 -2.42
C GLU A 108 -9.37 1.29 -1.50
N MET A 109 -9.13 1.66 -0.23
CA MET A 109 -10.18 2.02 0.73
C MET A 109 -10.87 3.34 0.33
N VAL A 110 -10.16 4.27 -0.32
CA VAL A 110 -10.79 5.46 -0.92
C VAL A 110 -11.75 5.04 -2.02
N HIS A 111 -11.39 4.11 -2.91
CA HIS A 111 -12.34 3.58 -3.90
C HIS A 111 -13.56 2.91 -3.27
N HIS A 112 -13.37 2.22 -2.15
CA HIS A 112 -14.49 1.69 -1.38
C HIS A 112 -15.42 2.80 -0.87
N ALA A 113 -14.86 3.85 -0.27
CA ALA A 113 -15.63 5.01 0.18
C ALA A 113 -16.34 5.72 -0.99
N GLN A 114 -15.67 5.92 -2.13
CA GLN A 114 -16.26 6.52 -3.33
C GLN A 114 -17.51 5.75 -3.80
N LEU A 115 -17.43 4.40 -3.80
CA LEU A 115 -18.57 3.55 -4.13
C LEU A 115 -19.72 3.73 -3.11
N LEU A 116 -19.43 3.69 -1.81
CA LEU A 116 -20.44 3.86 -0.76
C LEU A 116 -21.10 5.25 -0.78
N GLY A 117 -20.34 6.29 -1.12
CA GLY A 117 -20.83 7.65 -1.23
C GLY A 117 -21.62 7.93 -2.51
N GLY A 118 -21.74 6.95 -3.42
CA GLY A 118 -22.46 7.12 -4.69
C GLY A 118 -21.83 8.17 -5.62
N LYS A 119 -20.52 8.44 -5.48
CA LYS A 119 -19.82 9.41 -6.32
C LYS A 119 -19.77 8.90 -7.77
N SER A 120 -20.12 9.75 -8.71
CA SER A 120 -19.97 9.50 -10.14
C SER A 120 -18.77 10.26 -10.68
N TYR A 121 -18.09 9.64 -11.64
CA TYR A 121 -16.91 10.22 -12.30
C TYR A 121 -17.10 10.16 -13.81
N PRO A 122 -16.56 11.14 -14.57
CA PRO A 122 -16.69 11.18 -16.02
C PRO A 122 -15.98 10.01 -16.72
N CYS A 123 -14.99 9.39 -16.05
CA CYS A 123 -14.31 8.18 -16.50
C CYS A 123 -13.63 7.47 -15.32
N ASN A 124 -13.15 6.24 -15.55
CA ASN A 124 -12.42 5.48 -14.53
C ASN A 124 -11.12 6.16 -14.06
N ASN A 125 -10.46 6.92 -14.93
CA ASN A 125 -9.22 7.61 -14.55
C ASN A 125 -9.49 8.79 -13.60
N ALA A 126 -10.64 9.46 -13.72
CA ALA A 126 -10.93 10.65 -12.93
C ALA A 126 -11.07 10.36 -11.43
N LYS A 127 -11.53 9.16 -11.04
CA LYS A 127 -11.63 8.77 -9.61
C LYS A 127 -10.28 8.58 -8.94
N GLU A 128 -9.26 8.27 -9.72
CA GLU A 128 -7.89 7.98 -9.25
C GLU A 128 -7.25 9.24 -8.66
N ARG A 129 -7.64 10.44 -9.13
CA ARG A 129 -7.14 11.72 -8.60
C ARG A 129 -7.29 11.79 -7.08
N GLU A 130 -8.50 11.55 -6.59
CA GLU A 130 -8.80 11.61 -5.16
C GLU A 130 -8.05 10.50 -4.39
N ALA A 131 -8.00 9.29 -4.95
CA ALA A 131 -7.32 8.15 -4.32
C ALA A 131 -5.81 8.39 -4.15
N TYR A 132 -5.11 8.87 -5.18
CA TYR A 132 -3.68 9.18 -5.09
C TYR A 132 -3.38 10.42 -4.24
N LEU A 133 -4.20 11.46 -4.31
CA LEU A 133 -4.03 12.64 -3.44
C LEU A 133 -4.15 12.26 -1.96
N LEU A 134 -5.15 11.44 -1.62
CA LEU A 134 -5.34 10.97 -0.26
C LEU A 134 -4.27 9.95 0.16
N GLN A 135 -3.80 9.08 -0.75
CA GLN A 135 -2.68 8.19 -0.46
C GLN A 135 -1.40 8.96 -0.12
N ASN A 136 -1.04 9.96 -0.93
CA ASN A 136 0.13 10.80 -0.67
C ASN A 136 -0.04 11.58 0.64
N ARG A 137 -1.21 12.19 0.85
CA ARG A 137 -1.51 12.92 2.09
C ARG A 137 -1.36 12.02 3.32
N TRP A 138 -1.85 10.78 3.26
CA TRP A 138 -1.70 9.83 4.36
C TRP A 138 -0.23 9.54 4.66
N LEU A 139 0.60 9.33 3.63
CA LEU A 139 2.04 9.12 3.79
C LEU A 139 2.72 10.34 4.44
N GLU A 140 2.45 11.52 3.90
CA GLU A 140 3.02 12.79 4.38
C GLU A 140 2.64 13.08 5.83
N GLU A 141 1.40 12.81 6.23
CA GLU A 141 0.93 12.94 7.62
C GLU A 141 1.63 11.97 8.59
N HIS A 142 2.20 10.85 8.08
CA HIS A 142 2.99 9.89 8.86
C HIS A 142 4.51 10.09 8.70
N GLY A 143 4.95 11.17 8.05
CA GLY A 143 6.37 11.49 7.87
C GLY A 143 7.07 10.73 6.74
N GLU A 144 6.31 10.15 5.80
CA GLU A 144 6.82 9.48 4.60
C GLU A 144 6.68 10.37 3.36
N ASP A 145 7.54 10.15 2.37
CA ASP A 145 7.43 10.84 1.09
C ASP A 145 6.24 10.33 0.26
N ALA A 146 5.63 11.26 -0.49
CA ALA A 146 4.63 10.95 -1.51
C ALA A 146 5.13 9.85 -2.48
N ILE A 147 4.23 8.94 -2.86
CA ILE A 147 4.60 7.82 -3.76
C ILE A 147 4.55 8.21 -5.24
N VAL A 148 3.75 9.20 -5.58
CA VAL A 148 3.61 9.75 -6.94
C VAL A 148 3.62 11.27 -6.91
N SER A 149 4.09 11.91 -7.98
CA SER A 149 4.11 13.37 -8.07
C SER A 149 2.72 13.95 -8.40
N ALA A 150 2.48 15.20 -8.03
CA ALA A 150 1.25 15.91 -8.41
C ALA A 150 1.04 15.96 -9.94
N SER A 151 2.12 16.16 -10.70
CA SER A 151 2.06 16.17 -12.17
C SER A 151 1.63 14.81 -12.75
N TRP A 152 2.10 13.71 -12.14
CA TRP A 152 1.70 12.37 -12.56
C TRP A 152 0.23 12.12 -12.25
N ILE A 153 -0.27 12.56 -11.08
CA ILE A 153 -1.69 12.49 -10.72
C ILE A 153 -2.53 13.29 -11.73
N ASP A 154 -2.11 14.51 -12.07
CA ASP A 154 -2.80 15.34 -13.05
C ASP A 154 -2.91 14.65 -14.41
N GLU A 155 -1.81 14.08 -14.91
CA GLU A 155 -1.77 13.39 -16.20
C GLU A 155 -2.63 12.11 -16.20
N MET A 156 -2.40 11.22 -15.25
CA MET A 156 -3.04 9.91 -15.21
C MET A 156 -4.56 10.03 -15.02
N SER A 157 -5.02 11.02 -14.24
CA SER A 157 -6.44 11.21 -13.93
C SER A 157 -7.25 11.88 -15.03
N THR A 158 -6.62 12.27 -16.14
CA THR A 158 -7.34 12.77 -17.30
C THR A 158 -8.20 11.68 -17.94
N CYS A 159 -9.38 12.07 -18.40
CA CYS A 159 -10.19 11.21 -19.26
C CYS A 159 -9.65 11.31 -20.68
N SER A 160 -9.24 10.18 -21.27
CA SER A 160 -8.95 10.12 -22.69
C SER A 160 -10.20 10.57 -23.46
N ARG A 161 -10.05 11.57 -24.33
CA ARG A 161 -11.10 11.90 -25.30
C ARG A 161 -11.22 10.69 -26.22
N ARG A 162 -12.37 10.01 -26.17
CA ARG A 162 -12.72 9.01 -27.18
C ARG A 162 -13.01 9.70 -28.50
#